data_AF-A0A919WZU9-F1
#
_entry.id   AF-A0A919WZU9-F1
#
_cell.length_a   1.000
_cell.length_b   1.000
_cell.length_c   1.000
_cell.angle_alpha   90.00
_cell.angle_beta   90.00
_cell.angle_gamma   90.00
#
_symmetry.space_group_name_H-M   'P 1'
#
loop_
_entity.id
_entity.type
_entity.pdbx_description
1 polymer ?
#
loop_
_entity_poly.entity_id
_entity_poly.type
_entity_poly.pdbx_seq_one_letter_code
_entity_poly.pdbx_strand_id
1 'polypeptide(L)'
;MDKIGLFCCKFHQQEIPTYKIDFQRWYKEIELDVALGSPFNALYWLSRDLDGKTGDFKNIRLLRNCMEHRYIRVLDYYDKSLDEELADTNKYEYKISYSNLKKITYDTIRLVRNAIIYMASGFNVEYNRVYYGEKSEGVFLPLYLSIYEDEWKN
;
A
#
# COMPACT_ATOMS: atom_id res chain seq x y z
N MET A 1 3.91 0.19 -3.07
CA MET A 1 4.21 -1.07 -2.37
C MET A 1 5.70 -1.38 -2.41
N ASP A 2 6.41 -1.02 -3.49
CA ASP A 2 7.86 -1.18 -3.68
C ASP A 2 8.72 -0.74 -2.49
N LYS A 3 8.50 0.49 -1.97
CA LYS A 3 9.23 0.99 -0.80
C LYS A 3 9.03 0.15 0.46
N ILE A 4 7.84 -0.43 0.62
CA ILE A 4 7.52 -1.30 1.76
C ILE A 4 8.25 -2.63 1.60
N GLY A 5 8.22 -3.23 0.40
CA GLY A 5 9.00 -4.43 0.08
C GLY A 5 10.50 -4.22 0.32
N LEU A 6 11.05 -3.08 -0.10
CA LEU A 6 12.46 -2.73 0.15
C LEU A 6 12.79 -2.66 1.64
N PHE A 7 11.89 -2.10 2.44
CA PHE A 7 12.05 -2.03 3.88
C PHE A 7 12.01 -3.43 4.52
N CYS A 8 11.06 -4.28 4.12
CA CYS A 8 10.98 -5.69 4.55
C CYS A 8 12.25 -6.47 4.22
N CYS A 9 12.75 -6.40 2.98
CA CYS A 9 13.99 -7.09 2.57
C CYS A 9 15.19 -6.64 3.42
N LYS A 10 15.32 -5.34 3.67
CA LYS A 10 16.40 -4.80 4.52
C LYS A 10 16.28 -5.28 5.97
N PHE A 11 15.08 -5.27 6.52
CA PHE A 11 14.83 -5.71 7.89
C PHE A 11 15.19 -7.20 8.09
N HIS A 12 14.84 -8.06 7.14
CA HIS A 12 15.15 -9.48 7.18
C HIS A 12 16.54 -9.84 6.60
N GLN A 13 17.39 -8.86 6.28
CA GLN A 13 18.74 -9.05 5.73
C GLN A 13 18.79 -9.94 4.48
N GLN A 14 17.78 -9.83 3.61
CA GLN A 14 17.69 -10.62 2.37
C GLN A 14 18.42 -9.94 1.22
N GLU A 15 19.26 -10.69 0.49
CA GLU A 15 20.02 -10.21 -0.67
C GLU A 15 19.21 -10.25 -1.98
N ILE A 16 18.04 -9.62 -2.00
CA ILE A 16 17.20 -9.53 -3.21
C ILE A 16 17.58 -8.26 -4.00
N PRO A 17 17.85 -8.33 -5.31
CA PRO A 17 18.14 -7.14 -6.11
C PRO A 17 16.98 -6.12 -6.10
N THR A 18 17.29 -4.85 -5.87
CA THR A 18 16.30 -3.77 -5.68
C THR A 18 15.27 -3.63 -6.79
N TYR A 19 15.66 -3.85 -8.05
CA TYR A 19 14.77 -3.81 -9.21
C TYR A 19 13.77 -4.97 -9.29
N LYS A 20 13.94 -6.01 -8.45
CA LYS A 20 13.01 -7.15 -8.35
C LYS A 20 12.03 -7.02 -7.18
N ILE A 21 12.19 -6.03 -6.31
CA ILE A 21 11.45 -5.92 -5.05
C ILE A 21 10.16 -5.12 -5.24
N ASP A 22 9.03 -5.81 -5.11
CA ASP A 22 7.72 -5.25 -4.72
C ASP A 22 7.24 -6.06 -3.52
N PHE A 23 6.52 -5.44 -2.59
CA PHE A 23 5.96 -6.13 -1.43
C PHE A 23 5.16 -7.36 -1.83
N GLN A 24 4.37 -7.29 -2.92
CA GLN A 24 3.64 -8.46 -3.42
C GLN A 24 4.57 -9.60 -3.87
N ARG A 25 5.73 -9.30 -4.46
CA ARG A 25 6.71 -10.32 -4.89
C ARG A 25 7.44 -10.91 -3.69
N TRP A 26 7.89 -10.05 -2.78
CA TRP A 26 8.46 -10.46 -1.50
C TRP A 26 7.54 -11.41 -0.73
N TYR A 27 6.24 -11.08 -0.69
CA TYR A 27 5.24 -11.86 0.02
C TYR A 27 4.80 -13.13 -0.73
N LYS A 28 4.86 -13.16 -2.07
CA LYS A 28 4.44 -14.31 -2.90
C LYS A 28 5.38 -15.52 -2.80
N GLU A 29 6.63 -15.32 -2.40
CA GLU A 29 7.59 -16.40 -2.18
C GLU A 29 7.42 -17.07 -0.81
N ILE A 30 6.57 -16.51 0.06
CA ILE A 30 6.16 -17.11 1.32
C ILE A 30 4.95 -18.00 1.05
N GLU A 31 4.99 -19.26 1.49
CA GLU A 31 3.85 -20.18 1.38
C GLU A 31 2.59 -19.55 2.01
N LEU A 32 1.43 -19.67 1.36
CA LEU A 32 0.22 -18.91 1.69
C LEU A 32 -0.22 -19.11 3.16
N ASP A 33 -0.05 -20.31 3.67
CA ASP A 33 -0.28 -20.74 5.05
C ASP A 33 0.69 -20.10 6.05
N VAL A 34 1.96 -19.94 5.68
CA VAL A 34 2.96 -19.17 6.46
C VAL A 34 2.65 -17.67 6.39
N ALA A 35 2.21 -17.19 5.23
CA ALA A 35 1.78 -15.82 5.00
C ALA A 35 0.53 -15.46 5.80
N LEU A 36 -0.48 -16.34 5.91
CA LEU A 36 -1.69 -16.07 6.69
C LEU A 36 -1.40 -15.96 8.19
N GLY A 37 -0.40 -16.69 8.69
CA GLY A 37 0.12 -16.57 10.06
C GLY A 37 1.09 -15.42 10.28
N SER A 38 1.54 -14.75 9.21
CA SER A 38 2.47 -13.62 9.30
C SER A 38 1.80 -12.39 9.89
N PRO A 39 2.50 -11.59 10.72
CA PRO A 39 1.98 -10.32 11.20
C PRO A 39 1.82 -9.27 10.08
N PHE A 40 2.29 -9.57 8.86
CA PHE A 40 2.10 -8.74 7.67
C PHE A 40 0.87 -9.14 6.81
N ASN A 41 0.05 -10.10 7.25
CA ASN A 41 -1.13 -10.56 6.49
C ASN A 41 -2.10 -9.43 6.12
N ALA A 42 -2.37 -8.49 7.04
CA ALA A 42 -3.23 -7.34 6.73
C ALA A 42 -2.66 -6.46 5.61
N LEU A 43 -1.33 -6.30 5.56
CA LEU A 43 -0.63 -5.56 4.51
C LEU A 43 -0.64 -6.32 3.17
N TYR A 44 -0.63 -7.66 3.21
CA TYR A 44 -0.85 -8.49 2.03
C TYR A 44 -2.22 -8.29 1.41
N TRP A 45 -3.30 -8.33 2.21
CA TRP A 45 -4.64 -8.08 1.68
C TRP A 45 -4.78 -6.66 1.13
N LEU A 46 -4.22 -5.65 1.80
CA LEU A 46 -4.18 -4.30 1.26
C LEU A 46 -3.46 -4.23 -0.09
N SER A 47 -2.36 -4.97 -0.23
CA SER A 47 -1.65 -5.07 -1.51
C SER A 47 -2.48 -5.76 -2.58
N ARG A 48 -3.26 -6.79 -2.22
CA ARG A 48 -4.16 -7.54 -3.09
C ARG A 48 -5.31 -6.66 -3.60
N ASP A 49 -5.82 -5.76 -2.77
CA ASP A 49 -6.89 -4.83 -3.19
C ASP A 49 -6.38 -3.80 -4.21
N LEU A 50 -5.07 -3.56 -4.26
CA LEU A 50 -4.44 -2.73 -5.30
C LEU A 50 -4.13 -3.51 -6.60
N ASP A 51 -4.47 -4.79 -6.70
CA ASP A 51 -4.26 -5.57 -7.92
C ASP A 51 -5.03 -4.96 -9.10
N GLY A 52 -4.32 -4.68 -10.20
CA GLY A 52 -4.88 -3.94 -11.34
C GLY A 52 -5.95 -4.70 -12.14
N LYS A 53 -6.13 -6.01 -11.90
CA LYS A 53 -7.12 -6.84 -12.61
C LYS A 53 -8.34 -7.13 -11.74
N THR A 54 -8.11 -7.42 -10.47
CA THR A 54 -9.12 -8.03 -9.58
C THR A 54 -9.29 -7.32 -8.24
N GLY A 55 -8.47 -6.29 -7.96
CA GLY A 55 -8.50 -5.60 -6.68
C GLY A 55 -9.63 -4.56 -6.57
N ASP A 56 -10.18 -4.42 -5.37
CA ASP A 56 -11.24 -3.45 -5.06
C ASP A 56 -10.80 -1.99 -5.26
N PHE A 57 -9.50 -1.74 -5.13
CA PHE A 57 -8.85 -0.44 -5.34
C PHE A 57 -7.98 -0.40 -6.61
N LYS A 58 -8.27 -1.26 -7.61
CA LYS A 58 -7.55 -1.30 -8.90
C LYS A 58 -7.45 0.08 -9.58
N ASN A 59 -8.49 0.90 -9.44
CA ASN A 59 -8.58 2.21 -10.07
C ASN A 59 -7.50 3.17 -9.56
N ILE A 60 -7.11 3.05 -8.29
CA ILE A 60 -6.02 3.85 -7.71
C ILE A 60 -4.70 3.49 -8.39
N ARG A 61 -4.44 2.18 -8.58
CA ARG A 61 -3.24 1.70 -9.29
C ARG A 61 -3.23 2.14 -10.75
N LEU A 62 -4.35 1.95 -11.45
CA LEU A 62 -4.48 2.32 -12.86
C LEU A 62 -4.31 3.82 -13.07
N LEU A 63 -4.95 4.65 -12.22
CA LEU A 63 -4.82 6.10 -12.27
C LEU A 63 -3.40 6.56 -11.99
N ARG A 64 -2.73 6.00 -10.96
CA ARG A 64 -1.32 6.28 -10.65
C ARG A 64 -0.41 5.95 -11.85
N ASN A 65 -0.60 4.79 -12.47
CA ASN A 65 0.16 4.42 -13.68
C ASN A 65 -0.09 5.38 -14.85
N CYS A 66 -1.32 5.89 -15.00
CA CYS A 66 -1.62 6.91 -16.00
C CYS A 66 -0.89 8.22 -15.68
N MET A 67 -0.93 8.70 -14.43
CA MET A 67 -0.25 9.93 -14.00
C MET A 67 1.27 9.87 -14.20
N GLU A 68 1.88 8.69 -14.10
CA GLU A 68 3.33 8.54 -14.26
C GLU A 68 3.81 8.66 -15.71
N HIS A 69 2.94 8.40 -16.68
CA HIS A 69 3.34 8.28 -18.08
C HIS A 69 2.54 9.17 -19.04
N ARG A 70 1.46 9.82 -18.56
CA ARG A 70 0.41 10.40 -19.40
C ARG A 70 -0.23 11.61 -18.74
N TYR A 71 -1.08 12.30 -19.50
CA TYR A 71 -1.77 13.50 -19.05
C TYR A 71 -3.18 13.18 -18.53
N ILE A 72 -3.59 13.87 -17.46
CA ILE A 72 -4.94 13.79 -16.91
C ILE A 72 -5.62 15.16 -17.02
N ARG A 73 -6.75 15.21 -17.72
CA ARG A 73 -7.65 16.36 -17.77
C ARG A 73 -8.76 16.19 -16.74
N VAL A 74 -8.85 17.14 -15.82
CA VAL A 74 -9.93 17.18 -14.83
C VAL A 74 -11.06 18.04 -15.37
N LEU A 75 -12.29 17.51 -15.31
CA LEU A 75 -13.51 18.17 -15.76
C LEU A 75 -14.49 18.28 -14.60
N ASP A 76 -15.30 19.33 -14.55
CA ASP A 76 -16.34 19.46 -13.52
C ASP A 76 -17.38 18.33 -13.61
N TYR A 77 -17.75 17.99 -14.85
CA TYR A 77 -18.65 16.89 -15.17
C TYR A 77 -18.07 16.03 -16.28
N TYR A 78 -18.18 14.71 -16.12
CA TYR A 78 -17.76 13.72 -17.10
C TYR A 78 -18.59 12.44 -16.95
N ASP A 79 -19.32 12.08 -18.00
CA ASP A 79 -20.36 11.05 -17.96
C ASP A 79 -19.79 9.63 -17.90
N LYS A 80 -18.58 9.43 -18.42
CA LYS A 80 -17.94 8.12 -18.38
C LYS A 80 -17.47 7.81 -16.98
N SER A 81 -17.71 6.57 -16.56
CA SER A 81 -17.13 6.07 -15.32
C SER A 81 -15.61 6.05 -15.43
N LEU A 82 -14.94 6.11 -14.28
CA LEU A 82 -13.49 6.04 -14.26
C LEU A 82 -12.97 4.70 -14.79
N ASP A 83 -13.67 3.60 -14.48
CA ASP A 83 -13.30 2.26 -14.95
C ASP A 83 -13.30 2.19 -16.48
N GLU A 84 -14.34 2.73 -17.12
CA GLU A 84 -14.42 2.81 -18.59
C GLU A 84 -13.32 3.70 -19.18
N GLU A 85 -13.00 4.81 -18.52
CA GLU A 85 -11.96 5.71 -19.02
C GLU A 85 -10.57 5.07 -18.92
N LEU A 86 -10.29 4.35 -17.83
CA LEU A 86 -9.03 3.66 -17.57
C LEU A 86 -8.89 2.33 -18.32
N ALA A 87 -9.96 1.80 -18.90
CA ALA A 87 -9.93 0.54 -19.67
C ALA A 87 -9.10 0.66 -20.96
N ASP A 88 -9.11 1.83 -21.60
CA ASP A 88 -8.28 2.07 -22.79
C ASP A 88 -6.88 2.50 -22.37
N THR A 89 -5.92 1.60 -22.49
CA THR A 89 -4.52 1.82 -22.13
C THR A 89 -3.69 2.38 -23.28
N ASN A 90 -4.26 2.85 -24.39
CA ASN A 90 -3.52 3.45 -25.52
C ASN A 90 -3.64 4.98 -25.59
N LYS A 91 -4.50 5.60 -24.78
CA LYS A 91 -4.70 7.06 -24.77
C LYS A 91 -3.53 7.81 -24.15
N TYR A 92 -3.18 8.98 -24.69
CA TYR A 92 -2.20 9.90 -24.04
C TYR A 92 -2.85 10.88 -23.06
N GLU A 93 -4.15 11.13 -23.19
CA GLU A 93 -4.96 11.98 -22.31
C GLU A 93 -6.09 11.14 -21.71
N TYR A 94 -6.24 11.19 -20.39
CA TYR A 94 -7.37 10.62 -19.65
C TYR A 94 -8.23 11.72 -19.06
N LYS A 95 -9.55 11.55 -19.08
CA LYS A 95 -10.50 12.49 -18.51
C LYS A 95 -11.09 11.97 -17.21
N ILE A 96 -11.06 12.79 -16.17
CA ILE A 96 -11.66 12.43 -14.88
C ILE A 96 -12.56 13.56 -14.40
N SER A 97 -13.73 13.22 -13.87
CA SER A 97 -14.54 14.22 -13.18
C SER A 97 -13.86 14.63 -11.86
N TYR A 98 -14.03 15.88 -11.45
CA TYR A 98 -13.50 16.36 -10.17
C TYR A 98 -14.02 15.51 -8.99
N SER A 99 -15.28 15.09 -9.03
CA SER A 99 -15.88 14.22 -8.01
C SER A 99 -15.20 12.85 -7.92
N ASN A 100 -14.89 12.21 -9.06
CA ASN A 100 -14.16 10.94 -9.10
C ASN A 100 -12.72 11.10 -8.60
N LEU A 101 -12.04 12.17 -9.00
CA LEU A 101 -10.68 12.47 -8.53
C LEU A 101 -10.68 12.64 -7.00
N LYS A 102 -11.59 13.46 -6.47
CA LYS A 102 -11.74 13.70 -5.03
C LYS A 102 -11.99 12.40 -4.26
N LYS A 103 -12.89 11.54 -4.75
CA LYS A 103 -13.17 10.24 -4.14
C LYS A 103 -11.91 9.38 -4.07
N ILE A 104 -11.20 9.25 -5.19
CA ILE A 104 -9.95 8.48 -5.22
C ILE A 104 -8.87 9.06 -4.32
N THR A 105 -8.76 10.38 -4.23
CA THR A 105 -7.82 11.01 -3.29
C THR A 105 -8.12 10.57 -1.85
N TYR A 106 -9.38 10.59 -1.43
CA TYR A 106 -9.75 10.11 -0.08
C TYR A 106 -9.49 8.61 0.11
N ASP A 107 -9.85 7.78 -0.86
CA ASP A 107 -9.60 6.34 -0.79
C ASP A 107 -8.10 6.05 -0.73
N THR A 108 -7.28 6.80 -1.48
CA THR A 108 -5.82 6.71 -1.45
C THR A 108 -5.26 7.08 -0.09
N ILE A 109 -5.71 8.20 0.51
CA ILE A 109 -5.28 8.61 1.85
C ILE A 109 -5.65 7.56 2.89
N ARG A 110 -6.87 6.99 2.80
CA ARG A 110 -7.33 5.92 3.70
C ARG A 110 -6.45 4.68 3.58
N LEU A 111 -6.10 4.27 2.36
CA LEU A 111 -5.18 3.15 2.13
C LEU A 111 -3.78 3.42 2.66
N VAL A 112 -3.23 4.61 2.44
CA VAL A 112 -1.91 4.99 2.96
C VAL A 112 -1.91 4.91 4.49
N ARG A 113 -2.94 5.46 5.15
CA ARG A 113 -3.10 5.35 6.61
C ARG A 113 -3.11 3.89 7.06
N ASN A 114 -3.92 3.05 6.43
CA ASN A 114 -4.01 1.63 6.76
C ASN A 114 -2.66 0.92 6.56
N ALA A 115 -1.96 1.20 5.46
CA ALA A 115 -0.66 0.61 5.16
C ALA A 115 0.39 0.99 6.21
N ILE A 116 0.41 2.24 6.69
CA ILE A 116 1.30 2.68 7.77
C ILE A 116 1.00 1.91 9.07
N ILE A 117 -0.28 1.80 9.44
CA ILE A 117 -0.70 1.07 10.65
C ILE A 117 -0.31 -0.41 10.55
N TYR A 118 -0.63 -1.09 9.45
CA TYR A 118 -0.32 -2.50 9.28
C TYR A 118 1.18 -2.76 9.22
N MET A 119 1.95 -1.86 8.62
CA MET A 119 3.41 -1.94 8.63
C MET A 119 3.94 -1.82 10.06
N ALA A 120 3.56 -0.79 10.79
CA ALA A 120 4.01 -0.58 12.18
C ALA A 120 3.62 -1.76 13.08
N SER A 121 2.39 -2.26 12.98
CA SER A 121 1.93 -3.44 13.72
C SER A 121 2.73 -4.69 13.35
N GLY A 122 2.96 -4.91 12.05
CA GLY A 122 3.73 -6.05 11.56
C GLY A 122 5.14 -6.09 12.11
N PHE A 123 5.86 -4.96 12.01
CA PHE A 123 7.22 -4.84 12.54
C PHE A 123 7.27 -4.87 14.06
N ASN A 124 6.26 -4.37 14.77
CA ASN A 124 6.18 -4.52 16.22
C ASN A 124 6.18 -5.97 16.65
N VAL A 125 5.37 -6.81 15.99
CA VAL A 125 5.31 -8.24 16.30
C VAL A 125 6.64 -8.91 15.98
N GLU A 126 7.23 -8.65 14.81
CA GLU A 126 8.51 -9.24 14.43
C GLU A 126 9.66 -8.78 15.32
N TYR A 127 9.74 -7.49 15.65
CA TYR A 127 10.75 -6.94 16.55
C TYR A 127 10.66 -7.62 17.92
N ASN A 128 9.46 -7.74 18.48
CA ASN A 128 9.28 -8.44 19.74
C ASN A 128 9.71 -9.92 19.63
N ARG A 129 9.37 -10.61 18.55
CA ARG A 129 9.80 -12.00 18.33
C ARG A 129 11.32 -12.15 18.30
N VAL A 130 12.03 -11.24 17.61
CA VAL A 130 13.49 -11.26 17.50
C VAL A 130 14.18 -10.96 18.84
N TYR A 131 13.70 -9.96 19.58
CA TYR A 131 14.37 -9.51 20.82
C TYR A 131 13.98 -10.31 22.07
N TYR A 132 12.74 -10.80 22.15
CA TYR A 132 12.18 -11.44 23.35
C TYR A 132 11.97 -12.96 23.19
N GLY A 133 12.13 -13.50 21.97
CA GLY A 133 11.83 -14.89 21.65
C GLY A 133 10.33 -15.23 21.79
N GLU A 134 9.94 -16.47 21.51
CA GLU A 134 8.53 -16.92 21.60
C GLU A 134 8.02 -17.12 23.03
N LYS A 135 8.87 -16.95 24.07
CA LYS A 135 8.60 -17.43 25.43
C LYS A 135 8.78 -16.43 26.57
N SER A 136 9.11 -15.17 26.34
CA SER A 136 9.30 -14.28 27.49
C SER A 136 8.04 -13.47 27.83
N GLU A 137 7.76 -13.40 29.14
CA GLU A 137 7.00 -12.35 29.81
C GLU A 137 7.74 -10.99 29.66
N GLY A 138 8.15 -10.66 28.44
CA GLY A 138 8.99 -9.53 28.10
C GLY A 138 8.17 -8.26 27.92
N VAL A 139 8.73 -7.15 28.39
CA VAL A 139 8.18 -5.80 28.26
C VAL A 139 7.88 -5.51 26.78
N PHE A 140 6.60 -5.29 26.46
CA PHE A 140 6.18 -4.81 25.15
C PHE A 140 6.75 -3.41 24.91
N LEU A 141 7.67 -3.29 23.95
CA LEU A 141 8.19 -2.00 23.47
C LEU A 141 7.48 -1.68 22.16
N PRO A 142 6.36 -0.93 22.20
CA PRO A 142 5.73 -0.48 20.97
C PRO A 142 6.65 0.47 20.22
N LEU A 143 6.84 0.23 18.93
CA LEU A 143 7.08 1.25 17.94
C LEU A 143 5.87 2.18 17.96
N TYR A 144 5.97 3.22 18.79
CA TYR A 144 4.99 4.29 18.83
C TYR A 144 4.98 4.98 17.47
N LEU A 145 3.82 5.00 16.83
CA LEU A 145 3.57 5.99 15.78
C LEU A 145 3.51 7.34 16.51
N SER A 146 4.48 8.21 16.24
CA SER A 146 4.51 9.54 16.84
C SER A 146 3.19 10.25 16.58
N ILE A 147 2.66 10.89 17.62
CA ILE A 147 1.51 11.77 17.49
C ILE A 147 2.05 13.05 16.87
N TYR A 148 1.54 13.43 15.69
CA TYR A 148 1.83 14.72 15.11
C TYR A 148 1.01 15.76 15.88
N GLU A 149 1.67 16.63 16.65
CA GLU A 149 1.00 17.77 17.28
C GLU A 149 0.61 18.75 16.18
N ASP A 150 -0.69 18.87 15.94
CA ASP A 150 -1.29 19.71 14.91
C ASP A 150 -1.34 21.18 15.39
N GLU A 151 -0.17 21.73 15.75
CA GLU A 151 -0.03 23.09 16.31
C GLU A 151 -0.46 24.18 15.33
N TRP A 152 -0.53 23.86 14.03
CA TRP A 152 -1.05 24.74 12.97
C TRP A 152 -2.50 25.18 13.22
N LYS A 153 -3.32 24.37 13.90
CA LYS A 153 -4.77 24.58 14.01
C LYS A 153 -5.18 25.46 15.20
N ASN A 154 -4.21 26.02 15.92
CA ASN A 154 -4.43 26.97 17.02
C ASN A 154 -4.12 28.40 16.60
#